data_AF-A0AAQ3XA07-F1
#
_entry.id   AF-A0AAQ3XA07-F1
#
_cell.length_a   1.000
_cell.length_b   1.000
_cell.length_c   1.000
_cell.angle_alpha   90.00
_cell.angle_beta   90.00
_cell.angle_gamma   90.00
#
_symmetry.space_group_name_H-M   'P 1'
#
loop_
_entity.id
_entity.type
_entity.pdbx_description
1 polymer ?
#
loop_
_entity_poly.entity_id
_entity_poly.type
_entity_poly.pdbx_seq_one_letter_code
_entity_poly.pdbx_strand_id
1 'polypeptide(L)'
;MAPPRMVPALADVLLEEIFVRIDSPADLARASTACVAFHRLITDPSFLRRYRSLHPPLLLGFLDFDGCGFRPPDETHPSAALARAIARTTDLTFNGYYPRAAGAYWQLWDIRDGRVLFKSGPEDDNEVITEFAVCDPLARRCLQLPPIPNALLASVQVQKQYFEGSDAALVPSGEEDDDTSFRVIARMDFIEKVVAFVFSSDAWRWSVGTSISWYALSLPRGYDEMSWTADYAYGCFYWKFADLNGCLKLDMSSMEFSTVDLLPGFDFDMNFFTIVEAGEGRLGIFTLTNNDTSLCYCTVRQNGGERSDQLNLGDKIPLPAGLSSHPGLGLLLRHAAGVELGDDTGV
;
A
#
# COMPACT_ATOMS: atom_id res chain seq x y z
N MET A 1 38.28 -32.49 -28.45
CA MET A 1 36.85 -32.81 -28.29
C MET A 1 36.20 -31.54 -27.78
N ALA A 2 35.46 -30.82 -28.64
CA ALA A 2 34.78 -29.58 -28.23
C ALA A 2 33.63 -29.94 -27.27
N PRO A 3 33.42 -29.17 -26.19
CA PRO A 3 32.32 -29.46 -25.28
C PRO A 3 30.98 -29.29 -26.03
N PRO A 4 29.93 -30.02 -25.64
CA PRO A 4 28.62 -29.86 -26.23
C PRO A 4 28.18 -28.40 -26.06
N ARG A 5 27.85 -27.73 -27.17
CA ARG A 5 27.26 -26.39 -27.15
C ARG A 5 25.90 -26.51 -26.47
N MET A 6 25.81 -26.02 -25.24
CA MET A 6 24.52 -25.78 -24.60
C MET A 6 23.70 -24.88 -25.54
N VAL A 7 22.47 -25.28 -25.83
CA VAL A 7 21.54 -24.47 -26.61
C VAL A 7 21.39 -23.14 -25.87
N PRO A 8 21.61 -21.97 -26.51
CA PRO A 8 21.63 -20.68 -25.81
C PRO A 8 20.42 -20.46 -24.90
N ALA A 9 19.23 -20.86 -25.35
CA ALA A 9 18.00 -20.81 -24.57
C ALA A 9 18.02 -21.66 -23.28
N LEU A 10 18.69 -22.82 -23.27
CA LEU A 10 18.80 -23.64 -22.06
C LEU A 10 19.82 -23.05 -21.07
N ALA A 11 20.83 -22.34 -21.57
CA ALA A 11 21.79 -21.62 -20.73
C ALA A 11 21.13 -20.44 -20.01
N ASP A 12 20.29 -19.69 -20.73
CA ASP A 12 19.59 -18.54 -20.19
C ASP A 12 18.60 -18.97 -19.09
N VAL A 13 17.83 -20.04 -19.31
CA VAL A 13 16.92 -20.60 -18.28
C VAL A 13 17.68 -21.01 -17.01
N LEU A 14 18.83 -21.68 -17.14
CA LEU A 14 19.62 -22.09 -15.96
C LEU A 14 20.24 -20.89 -15.24
N LEU A 15 20.64 -19.85 -15.98
CA LEU A 15 21.17 -18.62 -15.40
C LEU A 15 20.07 -17.84 -14.66
N GLU A 16 18.86 -17.75 -15.21
CA GLU A 16 17.70 -17.19 -14.51
C GLU A 16 17.41 -17.94 -13.21
N GLU A 17 17.43 -19.28 -13.23
CA GLU A 17 17.26 -20.10 -12.01
C GLU A 17 18.36 -19.86 -10.96
N ILE A 18 19.58 -19.57 -11.38
CA ILE A 18 20.67 -19.22 -10.47
C ILE A 18 20.46 -17.81 -9.90
N PHE A 19 20.19 -16.83 -10.76
CA PHE A 19 20.02 -15.44 -10.35
C PHE A 19 18.80 -15.24 -9.46
N VAL A 20 17.72 -15.98 -9.70
CA VAL A 20 16.50 -15.86 -8.89
C VAL A 20 16.69 -16.38 -7.46
N ARG A 21 17.72 -17.19 -7.21
CA ARG A 21 18.07 -17.70 -5.86
C ARG A 21 19.09 -16.82 -5.13
N ILE A 22 19.47 -15.67 -5.69
CA ILE A 22 20.38 -14.74 -5.03
C ILE A 22 19.58 -13.87 -4.06
N ASP A 23 19.60 -14.21 -2.79
CA ASP A 23 18.84 -13.51 -1.75
C ASP A 23 19.27 -12.05 -1.54
N SER A 24 20.53 -11.71 -1.86
CA SER A 24 21.08 -10.36 -1.71
C SER A 24 20.83 -9.53 -2.98
N PRO A 25 20.00 -8.46 -2.92
CA PRO A 25 19.78 -7.59 -4.07
C PRO A 25 21.06 -6.87 -4.52
N ALA A 26 22.01 -6.65 -3.59
CA ALA A 26 23.31 -6.10 -3.93
C ALA A 26 24.15 -7.07 -4.77
N ASP A 27 24.04 -8.38 -4.51
CA ASP A 27 24.77 -9.42 -5.24
C ASP A 27 24.16 -9.61 -6.63
N LEU A 28 22.83 -9.56 -6.72
CA LEU A 28 22.10 -9.56 -7.98
C LEU A 28 22.48 -8.33 -8.84
N ALA A 29 22.54 -7.15 -8.25
CA ALA A 29 23.01 -5.94 -8.93
C ALA A 29 24.45 -6.09 -9.44
N ARG A 30 25.35 -6.68 -8.65
CA ARG A 30 26.73 -6.99 -9.09
C ARG A 30 26.73 -7.98 -10.26
N ALA A 31 25.92 -9.03 -10.21
CA ALA A 31 25.79 -10.00 -11.31
C ALA A 31 25.31 -9.32 -12.60
N SER A 32 24.34 -8.40 -12.50
CA SER A 32 23.86 -7.60 -13.64
C SER A 32 24.98 -6.78 -14.29
N THR A 33 25.90 -6.23 -13.50
CA THR A 33 27.04 -5.47 -14.04
C THR A 33 28.16 -6.33 -14.65
N ALA A 34 28.14 -7.66 -14.47
CA ALA A 34 29.22 -8.52 -14.93
C ALA A 34 29.29 -8.66 -16.46
N CYS A 35 28.13 -8.72 -17.13
CA CYS A 35 28.06 -8.72 -18.60
C CYS A 35 26.68 -8.33 -19.14
N VAL A 36 26.62 -7.96 -20.42
CA VAL A 36 25.39 -7.55 -21.10
C VAL A 36 24.31 -8.64 -21.11
N ALA A 37 24.70 -9.92 -21.20
CA ALA A 37 23.74 -11.02 -21.16
C ALA A 37 23.07 -11.14 -19.79
N PHE A 38 23.85 -11.08 -18.71
CA PHE A 38 23.33 -11.12 -17.35
C PHE A 38 22.48 -9.91 -17.04
N HIS A 39 22.92 -8.71 -17.46
CA HIS A 39 22.12 -7.51 -17.35
C HIS A 39 20.75 -7.71 -17.99
N ARG A 40 20.70 -8.17 -19.25
CA ARG A 40 19.44 -8.38 -19.97
C ARG A 40 18.51 -9.36 -19.26
N LEU A 41 19.02 -10.50 -18.80
CA LEU A 41 18.24 -11.49 -18.06
C LEU A 41 17.71 -10.92 -16.74
N ILE A 42 18.56 -10.26 -15.96
CA ILE A 42 18.20 -9.73 -14.64
C ILE A 42 17.24 -8.53 -14.76
N THR A 43 17.35 -7.74 -15.82
CA THR A 43 16.42 -6.61 -16.07
C THR A 43 15.17 -7.03 -16.84
N ASP A 44 15.00 -8.32 -17.17
CA ASP A 44 13.80 -8.78 -17.84
C ASP A 44 12.59 -8.68 -16.89
N PRO A 45 11.45 -8.11 -17.33
CA PRO A 45 10.27 -7.97 -16.48
C PRO A 45 9.74 -9.29 -15.92
N SER A 46 9.88 -10.41 -16.65
CA SER A 46 9.45 -11.72 -16.14
C SER A 46 10.37 -12.24 -15.03
N PHE A 47 11.69 -12.01 -15.16
CA PHE A 47 12.66 -12.33 -14.12
C PHE A 47 12.43 -11.50 -12.86
N LEU A 48 12.26 -10.18 -13.00
CA LEU A 48 12.05 -9.28 -11.86
C LEU A 48 10.76 -9.61 -11.09
N ARG A 49 9.68 -9.94 -11.80
CA ARG A 49 8.42 -10.39 -11.17
C ARG A 49 8.64 -11.65 -10.35
N ARG A 50 9.30 -12.66 -10.93
CA ARG A 50 9.62 -13.91 -10.21
C ARG A 50 10.57 -13.69 -9.04
N TYR A 51 11.52 -12.76 -9.17
CA TYR A 51 12.40 -12.40 -8.06
C TYR A 51 11.60 -11.75 -6.92
N ARG A 52 10.71 -10.80 -7.20
CA ARG A 52 9.87 -10.13 -6.18
C ARG A 52 8.86 -11.07 -5.51
N SER A 53 8.37 -12.10 -6.20
CA SER A 53 7.48 -13.09 -5.58
C SER A 53 8.20 -14.07 -4.66
N LEU A 54 9.51 -14.26 -4.85
CA LEU A 54 10.33 -15.14 -4.02
C LEU A 54 11.08 -14.41 -2.91
N HIS A 55 11.37 -13.11 -3.10
CA HIS A 55 12.17 -12.31 -2.16
C HIS A 55 11.36 -11.17 -1.56
N PRO A 56 11.44 -10.95 -0.23
CA PRO A 56 10.80 -9.81 0.40
C PRO A 56 11.24 -8.49 -0.24
N PRO A 57 10.33 -7.50 -0.32
CA PRO A 57 10.67 -6.19 -0.87
C PRO A 57 11.78 -5.52 -0.07
N LEU A 58 12.73 -4.90 -0.76
CA LEU A 58 13.85 -4.24 -0.12
C LEU A 58 13.39 -2.96 0.60
N LEU A 59 13.58 -2.92 1.92
CA LEU A 59 13.36 -1.70 2.70
C LEU A 59 14.46 -0.67 2.37
N LEU A 60 14.08 0.35 1.61
CA LEU A 60 14.97 1.48 1.28
C LEU A 60 15.05 2.50 2.42
N GLY A 61 14.01 2.65 3.22
CA GLY A 61 13.94 3.62 4.30
C GLY A 61 12.52 4.11 4.54
N PHE A 62 12.41 5.19 5.29
CA PHE A 62 11.16 5.79 5.71
C PHE A 62 11.05 7.21 5.18
N LEU A 63 9.85 7.59 4.75
CA LEU A 63 9.54 8.96 4.36
C LEU A 63 8.76 9.64 5.49
N ASP A 64 9.11 10.90 5.75
CA ASP A 64 8.33 11.75 6.66
C ASP A 64 6.99 12.11 6.02
N PHE A 65 5.98 12.35 6.86
CA PHE A 65 4.61 12.62 6.42
C PHE A 65 4.49 13.93 5.62
N ASP A 66 5.37 14.89 5.88
CA ASP A 66 5.50 16.13 5.11
C ASP A 66 6.16 15.92 3.74
N GLY A 67 6.56 14.69 3.40
CA GLY A 67 7.20 14.31 2.15
C GLY A 67 8.62 14.88 1.98
N CYS A 68 9.15 15.57 3.00
CA CYS A 68 10.37 16.37 2.89
C CYS A 68 11.59 15.68 3.53
N GLY A 69 11.38 14.66 4.37
CA GLY A 69 12.45 13.90 5.01
C GLY A 69 12.51 12.45 4.55
N PHE A 70 13.72 11.95 4.30
CA PHE A 70 14.00 10.53 4.08
C PHE A 70 14.96 10.03 5.17
N ARG A 71 14.58 8.93 5.83
CA ARG A 71 15.34 8.29 6.89
C ARG A 71 15.74 6.88 6.47
N PRO A 72 17.02 6.60 6.21
CA PRO A 72 17.46 5.26 5.86
C PRO A 72 17.26 4.28 7.05
N PRO A 73 17.23 2.96 6.80
CA PRO A 73 17.20 1.96 7.84
C PRO A 73 18.43 2.05 8.75
N ASP A 74 18.30 1.55 9.97
CA ASP A 74 19.40 1.43 10.92
C ASP A 74 20.58 0.65 10.32
N GLU A 75 21.82 0.97 10.73
CA GLU A 75 23.02 0.37 10.16
C GLU A 75 23.08 -1.16 10.30
N THR A 76 22.38 -1.72 11.29
CA THR A 76 22.29 -3.16 11.53
C THR A 76 21.35 -3.88 10.56
N HIS A 77 20.49 -3.14 9.84
CA HIS A 77 19.55 -3.73 8.89
C HIS A 77 20.27 -4.24 7.63
N PRO A 78 19.96 -5.44 7.11
CA PRO A 78 20.62 -6.02 5.94
C PRO A 78 20.64 -5.11 4.71
N SER A 79 19.58 -4.31 4.52
CA SER A 79 19.43 -3.39 3.38
C SER A 79 20.12 -2.03 3.56
N ALA A 80 20.68 -1.71 4.74
CA ALA A 80 21.12 -0.36 5.09
C ALA A 80 22.24 0.19 4.18
N ALA A 81 23.18 -0.65 3.76
CA ALA A 81 24.26 -0.24 2.86
C ALA A 81 23.73 0.13 1.47
N LEU A 82 22.81 -0.66 0.94
CA LEU A 82 22.20 -0.44 -0.37
C LEU A 82 21.26 0.78 -0.33
N ALA A 83 20.40 0.87 0.69
CA ALA A 83 19.54 2.02 0.95
C ALA A 83 20.32 3.34 0.94
N ARG A 84 21.43 3.41 1.70
CA ARG A 84 22.30 4.60 1.74
C ARG A 84 23.00 4.88 0.42
N ALA A 85 23.39 3.85 -0.34
CA ALA A 85 23.96 4.04 -1.67
C ALA A 85 22.94 4.65 -2.65
N ILE A 86 21.69 4.19 -2.60
CA ILE A 86 20.59 4.72 -3.42
C ILE A 86 20.26 6.15 -3.01
N ALA A 87 20.13 6.44 -1.71
CA ALA A 87 19.86 7.79 -1.20
C ALA A 87 20.93 8.82 -1.57
N ARG A 88 22.19 8.39 -1.79
CA ARG A 88 23.26 9.28 -2.29
C ARG A 88 23.17 9.58 -3.79
N THR A 89 22.55 8.68 -4.56
CA THR A 89 22.51 8.77 -6.03
C THR A 89 21.16 9.19 -6.56
N THR A 90 20.12 9.16 -5.73
CA THR A 90 18.73 9.42 -6.10
C THR A 90 18.12 10.39 -5.11
N ASP A 91 17.40 11.39 -5.61
CA ASP A 91 16.63 12.27 -4.75
C ASP A 91 15.35 11.55 -4.31
N LEU A 92 15.38 11.05 -3.08
CA LEU A 92 14.24 10.40 -2.41
C LEU A 92 13.37 11.40 -1.65
N THR A 93 13.73 12.70 -1.66
CA THR A 93 12.97 13.79 -1.02
C THR A 93 12.04 14.50 -2.00
N PHE A 94 12.01 14.06 -3.27
CA PHE A 94 11.18 14.59 -4.36
C PHE A 94 11.37 16.09 -4.64
N ASN A 95 12.41 16.70 -4.05
CA ASN A 95 12.73 18.12 -4.10
C ASN A 95 13.24 18.51 -5.49
N GLY A 96 12.32 18.82 -6.41
CA GLY A 96 12.65 19.36 -7.74
C GLY A 96 11.82 18.81 -8.90
N TYR A 97 11.05 17.74 -8.69
CA TYR A 97 10.17 17.13 -9.71
C TYR A 97 8.69 17.19 -9.35
N TYR A 98 8.38 17.72 -8.16
CA TYR A 98 7.02 17.98 -7.71
C TYR A 98 6.29 18.96 -8.66
N PRO A 99 5.00 18.70 -8.98
CA PRO A 99 4.15 19.70 -9.60
C PRO A 99 3.89 20.84 -8.61
N ARG A 100 4.82 21.79 -8.53
CA ARG A 100 4.72 22.97 -7.67
C ARG A 100 3.76 23.97 -8.31
N ALA A 101 2.47 23.64 -8.33
CA ALA A 101 1.45 24.65 -8.48
C ALA A 101 1.57 25.61 -7.28
N ALA A 102 1.66 26.91 -7.53
CA ALA A 102 1.75 27.89 -6.45
C ALA A 102 0.49 27.83 -5.58
N GLY A 103 0.66 27.51 -4.29
CA GLY A 103 -0.44 27.47 -3.29
C GLY A 103 -1.02 26.09 -2.97
N ALA A 104 -0.58 25.01 -3.63
CA ALA A 104 -1.06 23.65 -3.35
C ALA A 104 -0.18 22.96 -2.29
N TYR A 105 -0.76 22.59 -1.13
CA TYR A 105 -0.10 21.73 -0.15
C TYR A 105 -0.28 20.27 -0.58
N TRP A 106 0.83 19.55 -0.77
CA TRP A 106 0.84 18.13 -1.11
C TRP A 106 1.28 17.33 0.10
N GLN A 107 0.53 16.29 0.42
CA GLN A 107 0.81 15.39 1.54
C GLN A 107 1.11 13.99 1.02
N LEU A 108 2.09 13.33 1.64
CA LEU A 108 2.34 11.91 1.45
C LEU A 108 1.09 11.14 1.88
N TRP A 109 0.53 10.36 0.97
CA TRP A 109 -0.76 9.70 1.22
C TRP A 109 -0.65 8.18 1.27
N ASP A 110 0.08 7.57 0.33
CA ASP A 110 0.31 6.13 0.29
C ASP A 110 1.67 5.80 -0.33
N ILE A 111 2.25 4.66 0.04
CA ILE A 111 3.50 4.12 -0.53
C ILE A 111 3.28 2.64 -0.82
N ARG A 112 3.43 2.25 -2.09
CA ARG A 112 3.28 0.86 -2.50
C ARG A 112 4.12 0.53 -3.72
N ASP A 113 4.71 -0.66 -3.72
CA ASP A 113 5.54 -1.18 -4.83
C ASP A 113 6.65 -0.22 -5.28
N GLY A 114 7.24 0.52 -4.34
CA GLY A 114 8.28 1.51 -4.62
C GLY A 114 7.79 2.84 -5.22
N ARG A 115 6.48 3.02 -5.35
CA ARG A 115 5.83 4.26 -5.79
C ARG A 115 5.22 4.99 -4.60
N VAL A 116 5.12 6.31 -4.74
CA VAL A 116 4.59 7.20 -3.72
C VAL A 116 3.40 7.96 -4.28
N LEU A 117 2.27 7.87 -3.60
CA LEU A 117 1.06 8.63 -3.90
C LEU A 117 1.00 9.86 -3.01
N PHE A 118 0.82 11.00 -3.65
CA PHE A 118 0.58 12.28 -3.02
C PHE A 118 -0.84 12.74 -3.28
N LYS A 119 -1.42 13.40 -2.27
CA LYS A 119 -2.72 14.03 -2.35
C LYS A 119 -2.54 15.52 -2.10
N SER A 120 -3.16 16.36 -2.93
CA SER A 120 -3.29 17.78 -2.66
C SER A 120 -4.72 18.13 -2.29
N GLY A 121 -4.84 18.95 -1.26
CA GLY A 121 -6.08 19.65 -0.92
C GLY A 121 -5.88 21.16 -1.08
N PRO A 122 -6.95 21.90 -1.38
CA PRO A 122 -6.94 23.36 -1.32
C PRO A 122 -6.71 23.83 0.13
N GLU A 123 -6.10 25.01 0.30
CA GLU A 123 -5.95 25.65 1.63
C GLU A 123 -7.30 26.05 2.25
N ASP A 124 -8.35 26.19 1.44
CA ASP A 124 -9.72 26.49 1.86
C ASP A 124 -10.60 25.23 1.81
N ASP A 125 -11.24 24.89 2.94
CA ASP A 125 -12.13 23.74 3.18
C ASP A 125 -13.33 23.61 2.19
N ASN A 126 -13.54 24.59 1.30
CA ASN A 126 -14.70 24.65 0.40
C ASN A 126 -14.40 24.17 -1.03
N GLU A 127 -13.15 23.88 -1.40
CA GLU A 127 -12.83 23.36 -2.73
C GLU A 127 -12.74 21.82 -2.74
N VAL A 128 -13.58 21.21 -3.58
CA VAL A 128 -13.80 19.75 -3.69
C VAL A 128 -12.69 19.03 -4.47
N ILE A 129 -11.68 19.75 -4.97
CA ILE A 129 -10.70 19.17 -5.90
C ILE A 129 -9.56 18.55 -5.10
N THR A 130 -9.73 17.27 -4.78
CA THR A 130 -8.59 16.41 -4.44
C THR A 130 -7.80 16.12 -5.71
N GLU A 131 -6.57 16.62 -5.79
CA GLU A 131 -5.62 16.23 -6.84
C GLU A 131 -4.71 15.12 -6.34
N PHE A 132 -4.31 14.25 -7.26
CA PHE A 132 -3.43 13.13 -6.95
C PHE A 132 -2.19 13.18 -7.83
N ALA A 133 -1.05 12.78 -7.28
CA ALA A 133 0.18 12.61 -8.04
C ALA A 133 0.86 11.31 -7.61
N VAL A 134 1.35 10.53 -8.57
CA VAL A 134 2.14 9.34 -8.31
C VAL A 134 3.58 9.60 -8.73
N CYS A 135 4.50 9.41 -7.80
CA CYS A 135 5.93 9.57 -8.02
C CYS A 135 6.65 8.22 -7.93
N ASP A 136 7.51 7.97 -8.89
CA ASP A 136 8.54 6.93 -8.82
C ASP A 136 9.88 7.62 -8.53
N PRO A 137 10.42 7.47 -7.30
CA PRO A 137 11.68 8.10 -6.92
C PRO A 137 12.87 7.55 -7.71
N LEU A 138 12.87 6.27 -8.07
CA LEU A 138 13.97 5.63 -8.79
C LEU A 138 13.99 6.05 -10.26
N ALA A 139 12.82 6.13 -10.88
CA ALA A 139 12.67 6.67 -12.24
C ALA A 139 12.72 8.21 -12.29
N ARG A 140 12.74 8.88 -11.13
CA ARG A 140 12.68 10.34 -10.98
C ARG A 140 11.52 10.96 -11.77
N ARG A 141 10.38 10.30 -11.72
CA ARG A 141 9.20 10.68 -12.50
C ARG A 141 8.02 10.89 -11.57
N CYS A 142 7.47 12.09 -11.59
CA CYS A 142 6.22 12.42 -10.93
C CYS A 142 5.12 12.67 -11.97
N LEU A 143 3.98 12.05 -11.75
CA LEU A 143 2.85 12.03 -12.65
C LEU A 143 1.61 12.54 -11.93
N GLN A 144 1.19 13.76 -12.24
CA GLN A 144 -0.10 14.27 -11.79
C GLN A 144 -1.22 13.56 -12.54
N LEU A 145 -2.19 13.04 -11.80
CA LEU A 145 -3.33 12.34 -12.37
C LEU A 145 -4.35 13.37 -12.89
N PRO A 146 -5.07 13.07 -13.98
CA PRO A 146 -6.16 13.92 -14.41
C PRO A 146 -7.24 14.00 -13.32
N PRO A 147 -8.00 15.10 -13.22
CA PRO A 147 -9.12 15.17 -12.29
C PRO A 147 -10.21 14.15 -12.67
N ILE A 148 -10.96 13.67 -11.69
CA ILE A 148 -12.11 12.80 -11.94
C ILE A 148 -13.17 13.56 -12.75
N PRO A 149 -13.52 13.11 -13.97
CA PRO A 149 -14.45 13.84 -14.83
C PRO A 149 -15.85 13.96 -14.21
N ASN A 150 -16.47 15.14 -14.34
CA ASN A 150 -17.84 15.39 -13.89
C ASN A 150 -18.86 14.41 -14.53
N ALA A 151 -18.58 13.93 -15.75
CA ALA A 151 -19.41 12.93 -16.42
C ALA A 151 -19.43 11.58 -15.67
N LEU A 152 -18.30 11.18 -15.04
CA LEU A 152 -18.26 9.98 -14.20
C LEU A 152 -19.06 10.19 -12.91
N LEU A 153 -18.94 11.36 -12.27
CA LEU A 153 -19.77 11.71 -11.11
C LEU A 153 -21.26 11.66 -11.45
N ALA A 154 -21.67 12.23 -12.58
CA ALA A 154 -23.05 12.19 -13.04
C ALA A 154 -23.54 10.75 -13.30
N SER A 155 -22.68 9.87 -13.81
CA SER A 155 -23.04 8.47 -14.09
C SER A 155 -23.42 7.67 -12.84
N VAL A 156 -22.87 8.02 -11.68
CA VAL A 156 -23.21 7.42 -10.37
C VAL A 156 -24.23 8.26 -9.59
N GLN A 157 -24.83 9.26 -10.25
CA GLN A 157 -25.86 10.14 -9.71
C GLN A 157 -25.38 10.93 -8.48
N VAL A 158 -24.12 11.38 -8.48
CA VAL A 158 -23.58 12.24 -7.41
C VAL A 158 -23.16 13.60 -7.98
N GLN A 159 -23.16 14.61 -7.11
CA GLN A 159 -22.76 15.97 -7.44
C GLN A 159 -21.70 16.43 -6.45
N LYS A 160 -20.76 17.25 -6.91
CA LYS A 160 -19.64 17.76 -6.09
C LYS A 160 -20.09 18.50 -4.83
N GLN A 161 -21.25 19.15 -4.85
CA GLN A 161 -21.80 19.87 -3.71
C GLN A 161 -22.22 18.99 -2.51
N TYR A 162 -22.24 17.66 -2.71
CA TYR A 162 -22.55 16.68 -1.67
C TYR A 162 -21.34 15.84 -1.26
N PHE A 163 -20.14 16.29 -1.64
CA PHE A 163 -18.89 15.63 -1.30
C PHE A 163 -18.51 15.95 0.14
N GLU A 164 -18.17 14.92 0.91
CA GLU A 164 -17.80 15.03 2.34
C GLU A 164 -16.32 14.70 2.55
N GLY A 165 -15.75 13.81 1.74
CA GLY A 165 -14.36 13.41 1.90
C GLY A 165 -13.86 12.47 0.81
N SER A 166 -12.54 12.31 0.76
CA SER A 166 -11.91 11.35 -0.13
C SER A 166 -10.73 10.65 0.52
N ASP A 167 -10.50 9.42 0.09
CA ASP A 167 -9.27 8.70 0.31
C ASP A 167 -8.76 8.15 -1.03
N ALA A 168 -7.47 7.87 -1.14
CA ALA A 168 -6.90 7.15 -2.26
C ALA A 168 -5.76 6.24 -1.83
N ALA A 169 -5.56 5.15 -2.57
CA ALA A 169 -4.47 4.22 -2.34
C ALA A 169 -3.94 3.67 -3.66
N LEU A 170 -2.67 3.31 -3.68
CA LEU A 170 -2.08 2.54 -4.77
C LEU A 170 -2.61 1.11 -4.69
N VAL A 171 -3.13 0.62 -5.81
CA VAL A 171 -3.51 -0.79 -5.92
C VAL A 171 -2.23 -1.60 -6.10
N PRO A 172 -1.94 -2.58 -5.24
CA PRO A 172 -0.77 -3.43 -5.42
C PRO A 172 -0.79 -4.10 -6.79
N SER A 173 0.38 -4.17 -7.40
CA SER A 173 0.57 -4.75 -8.72
C SER A 173 0.43 -6.27 -8.63
N GLY A 174 -0.43 -6.86 -9.47
CA GLY A 174 -0.54 -8.31 -9.57
C GLY A 174 0.65 -8.92 -10.32
N GLU A 175 0.84 -10.25 -10.22
CA GLU A 175 1.88 -10.97 -10.97
C GLU A 175 1.76 -10.79 -12.51
N GLU A 176 0.55 -10.51 -12.99
CA GLU A 176 0.26 -10.32 -14.42
C GLU A 176 0.42 -8.86 -14.88
N ASP A 177 0.50 -7.89 -13.97
CA ASP A 177 0.58 -6.47 -14.31
C ASP A 177 1.99 -6.13 -14.87
N ASP A 178 2.06 -5.20 -15.84
CA ASP A 178 3.35 -4.71 -16.34
C ASP A 178 4.06 -3.87 -15.27
N ASP A 179 5.36 -4.04 -15.12
CA ASP A 179 6.20 -3.38 -14.10
C ASP A 179 6.07 -1.84 -14.13
N THR A 180 5.71 -1.28 -15.29
CA THR A 180 5.55 0.16 -15.47
C THR A 180 4.13 0.68 -15.22
N SER A 181 3.15 -0.22 -15.26
CA SER A 181 1.74 0.10 -15.03
C SER A 181 1.46 0.31 -13.54
N PHE A 182 0.43 1.10 -13.23
CA PHE A 182 -0.08 1.27 -11.88
C PHE A 182 -1.56 1.65 -11.90
N ARG A 183 -2.24 1.32 -10.81
CA ARG A 183 -3.63 1.70 -10.57
C ARG A 183 -3.74 2.45 -9.25
N VAL A 184 -4.67 3.40 -9.21
CA VAL A 184 -5.03 4.13 -7.99
C VAL A 184 -6.50 3.94 -7.75
N ILE A 185 -6.86 3.49 -6.54
CA ILE A 185 -8.25 3.52 -6.08
C ILE A 185 -8.47 4.85 -5.38
N ALA A 186 -9.55 5.54 -5.69
CA ALA A 186 -10.01 6.72 -4.97
C ALA A 186 -11.40 6.45 -4.41
N ARG A 187 -11.53 6.44 -3.09
CA ARG A 187 -12.80 6.45 -2.38
C ARG A 187 -13.29 7.89 -2.30
N MET A 188 -14.53 8.12 -2.66
CA MET A 188 -15.20 9.41 -2.50
C MET A 188 -16.48 9.22 -1.70
N ASP A 189 -16.58 10.00 -0.64
CA ASP A 189 -17.67 9.97 0.31
C ASP A 189 -18.64 11.10 -0.04
N PHE A 190 -19.91 10.74 -0.20
CA PHE A 190 -21.00 11.67 -0.43
C PHE A 190 -22.09 11.42 0.63
N ILE A 191 -22.90 12.44 0.89
CA ILE A 191 -23.99 12.43 1.90
C ILE A 191 -24.84 11.15 1.91
N GLU A 192 -25.08 10.53 0.75
CA GLU A 192 -25.99 9.37 0.61
C GLU A 192 -25.30 8.06 0.24
N LYS A 193 -24.06 8.11 -0.25
CA LYS A 193 -23.36 6.94 -0.79
C LYS A 193 -21.85 7.12 -0.82
N VAL A 194 -21.14 6.00 -0.86
CA VAL A 194 -19.72 5.94 -1.19
C VAL A 194 -19.52 5.50 -2.63
N VAL A 195 -18.50 6.04 -3.28
CA VAL A 195 -18.10 5.68 -4.64
C VAL A 195 -16.62 5.38 -4.69
N ALA A 196 -16.26 4.26 -5.33
CA ALA A 196 -14.90 3.92 -5.68
C ALA A 196 -14.63 4.26 -7.15
N PHE A 197 -13.62 5.08 -7.40
CA PHE A 197 -13.08 5.35 -8.73
C PHE A 197 -11.72 4.67 -8.89
N VAL A 198 -11.47 4.11 -10.06
CA VAL A 198 -10.20 3.46 -10.40
C VAL A 198 -9.51 4.25 -11.49
N PHE A 199 -8.29 4.69 -11.24
CA PHE A 199 -7.40 5.20 -12.27
C PHE A 199 -6.51 4.07 -12.78
N SER A 200 -6.31 4.01 -14.10
CA SER A 200 -5.34 3.13 -14.75
C SER A 200 -4.33 3.97 -15.53
N SER A 201 -3.04 3.70 -15.31
CA SER A 201 -1.95 4.33 -16.06
C SER A 201 -1.98 4.00 -17.55
N ASP A 202 -2.43 2.79 -17.92
CA ASP A 202 -2.39 2.31 -19.30
C ASP A 202 -3.40 3.04 -20.18
N ALA A 203 -4.59 3.25 -19.62
CA ALA A 203 -5.66 3.99 -20.28
C ALA A 203 -5.60 5.50 -19.98
N TRP A 204 -4.75 5.92 -19.05
CA TRP A 204 -4.61 7.28 -18.55
C TRP A 204 -5.95 7.96 -18.22
N ARG A 205 -6.86 7.22 -17.59
CA ARG A 205 -8.22 7.70 -17.30
C ARG A 205 -8.80 7.06 -16.04
N TRP A 206 -9.75 7.78 -15.46
CA TRP A 206 -10.61 7.27 -14.41
C TRP A 206 -11.76 6.44 -14.98
N SER A 207 -12.18 5.45 -14.23
CA SER A 207 -13.43 4.71 -14.40
C SER A 207 -14.15 4.57 -13.06
N VAL A 208 -15.46 4.40 -13.11
CA VAL A 208 -16.23 4.00 -11.93
C VAL A 208 -15.90 2.53 -11.63
N GLY A 209 -15.42 2.24 -10.44
CA GLY A 209 -15.30 0.88 -9.93
C GLY A 209 -16.65 0.39 -9.44
N THR A 210 -17.16 1.04 -8.39
CA THR A 210 -18.46 0.69 -7.79
C THR A 210 -19.03 1.83 -6.94
N SER A 211 -20.31 1.71 -6.57
CA SER A 211 -20.96 2.66 -5.66
C SER A 211 -22.04 1.97 -4.85
N ILE A 212 -22.17 2.31 -3.58
CA ILE A 212 -23.21 1.77 -2.69
C ILE A 212 -23.74 2.85 -1.76
N SER A 213 -25.05 2.85 -1.50
CA SER A 213 -25.64 3.78 -0.52
C SER A 213 -25.30 3.35 0.90
N TRP A 214 -25.17 4.33 1.80
CA TRP A 214 -24.96 4.05 3.23
C TRP A 214 -26.08 3.19 3.82
N TYR A 215 -27.32 3.42 3.35
CA TYR A 215 -28.48 2.62 3.72
C TYR A 215 -28.35 1.14 3.32
N ALA A 216 -27.81 0.86 2.12
CA ALA A 216 -27.62 -0.53 1.66
C ALA A 216 -26.54 -1.26 2.46
N LEU A 217 -25.57 -0.54 3.03
CA LEU A 217 -24.59 -1.07 3.99
C LEU A 217 -25.16 -1.25 5.41
N SER A 218 -26.46 -0.95 5.61
CA SER A 218 -27.11 -0.93 6.94
C SER A 218 -26.44 0.05 7.91
N LEU A 219 -25.83 1.12 7.39
CA LEU A 219 -25.20 2.18 8.16
C LEU A 219 -26.13 3.40 8.25
N PRO A 220 -26.33 3.98 9.45
CA PRO A 220 -26.92 5.30 9.61
C PRO A 220 -26.29 6.39 8.71
N ARG A 221 -27.08 7.42 8.41
CA ARG A 221 -26.67 8.55 7.57
C ARG A 221 -25.70 9.45 8.35
N GLY A 222 -24.61 9.91 7.72
CA GLY A 222 -23.70 10.92 8.29
C GLY A 222 -22.63 10.37 9.23
N TYR A 223 -21.99 9.25 8.89
CA TYR A 223 -20.72 8.90 9.53
C TYR A 223 -19.61 9.67 8.84
N ASP A 224 -19.26 10.80 9.45
CA ASP A 224 -18.35 11.77 8.85
C ASP A 224 -16.88 11.37 8.97
N GLU A 225 -16.54 10.33 9.75
CA GLU A 225 -15.14 9.97 10.00
C GLU A 225 -14.86 8.48 9.75
N MET A 226 -14.21 8.22 8.63
CA MET A 226 -13.50 6.97 8.34
C MET A 226 -12.00 7.21 8.42
N SER A 227 -11.22 6.13 8.57
CA SER A 227 -9.77 6.22 8.48
C SER A 227 -9.37 6.93 7.18
N TRP A 228 -8.45 7.88 7.33
CA TRP A 228 -7.91 8.70 6.25
C TRP A 228 -7.09 7.90 5.25
N THR A 229 -6.74 6.66 5.59
CA THR A 229 -5.94 5.77 4.76
C THR A 229 -6.51 4.36 4.76
N ALA A 230 -6.45 3.70 3.61
CA ALA A 230 -6.93 2.33 3.41
C ALA A 230 -5.87 1.29 3.80
N ASP A 231 -6.21 0.27 4.58
CA ASP A 231 -5.38 -0.93 4.68
C ASP A 231 -5.71 -1.88 3.52
N TYR A 232 -4.76 -2.75 3.13
CA TYR A 232 -4.97 -3.72 2.07
C TYR A 232 -4.54 -5.13 2.50
N ALA A 233 -5.47 -6.08 2.42
CA ALA A 233 -5.24 -7.48 2.76
C ALA A 233 -6.17 -8.38 1.92
N TYR A 234 -5.67 -9.54 1.48
CA TYR A 234 -6.39 -10.55 0.70
C TYR A 234 -7.18 -9.98 -0.48
N GLY A 235 -6.56 -9.10 -1.27
CA GLY A 235 -7.24 -8.54 -2.44
C GLY A 235 -8.27 -7.45 -2.12
N CYS A 236 -8.35 -6.99 -0.86
CA CYS A 236 -9.41 -6.09 -0.41
C CYS A 236 -8.84 -4.85 0.27
N PHE A 237 -9.47 -3.70 0.03
CA PHE A 237 -9.21 -2.48 0.80
C PHE A 237 -10.14 -2.39 2.00
N TYR A 238 -9.62 -1.89 3.11
CA TYR A 238 -10.35 -1.73 4.37
C TYR A 238 -10.18 -0.30 4.90
N TRP A 239 -11.31 0.29 5.29
CA TRP A 239 -11.36 1.59 5.98
C TRP A 239 -12.09 1.44 7.31
N LYS A 240 -11.43 1.77 8.41
CA LYS A 240 -12.01 1.70 9.75
C LYS A 240 -13.02 2.83 9.91
N PHE A 241 -14.22 2.51 10.39
CA PHE A 241 -15.16 3.55 10.83
C PHE A 241 -14.69 4.11 12.18
N ALA A 242 -14.77 5.42 12.41
CA ALA A 242 -14.38 6.02 13.69
C ALA A 242 -15.23 5.46 14.85
N ASP A 243 -16.56 5.60 14.74
CA ASP A 243 -17.48 5.30 15.83
C ASP A 243 -18.04 3.86 15.83
N LEU A 244 -17.72 3.09 14.80
CA LEU A 244 -18.19 1.72 14.67
C LEU A 244 -17.02 0.76 14.74
N ASN A 245 -17.24 -0.34 15.45
CA ASN A 245 -16.27 -1.42 15.52
C ASN A 245 -16.39 -2.31 14.28
N GLY A 246 -16.08 -1.72 13.13
CA GLY A 246 -16.21 -2.33 11.82
C GLY A 246 -15.39 -1.57 10.78
N CYS A 247 -15.22 -2.17 9.62
CA CYS A 247 -14.59 -1.54 8.47
C CYS A 247 -15.51 -1.57 7.24
N LEU A 248 -15.41 -0.54 6.41
CA LEU A 248 -15.82 -0.63 5.02
C LEU A 248 -14.79 -1.51 4.29
N LYS A 249 -15.25 -2.56 3.64
CA LYS A 249 -14.44 -3.45 2.80
C LYS A 249 -14.79 -3.19 1.33
N LEU A 250 -13.78 -3.00 0.49
CA LEU A 250 -13.91 -3.05 -0.97
C LEU A 250 -13.13 -4.27 -1.47
N ASP A 251 -13.85 -5.24 -2.04
CA ASP A 251 -13.24 -6.39 -2.71
C ASP A 251 -12.82 -5.99 -4.12
N MET A 252 -11.52 -6.08 -4.43
CA MET A 252 -11.00 -5.65 -5.74
C MET A 252 -11.31 -6.63 -6.87
N SER A 253 -11.64 -7.89 -6.55
CA SER A 253 -11.97 -8.92 -7.54
C SER A 253 -13.41 -8.78 -8.03
N SER A 254 -14.35 -8.59 -7.10
CA SER A 254 -15.76 -8.37 -7.43
C SER A 254 -16.11 -6.90 -7.68
N MET A 255 -15.26 -5.96 -7.23
CA MET A 255 -15.57 -4.53 -7.17
C MET A 255 -16.87 -4.27 -6.38
N GLU A 256 -17.00 -4.89 -5.21
CA GLU A 256 -18.16 -4.72 -4.34
C GLU A 256 -17.77 -4.18 -2.96
N PHE A 257 -18.57 -3.22 -2.49
CA PHE A 257 -18.48 -2.73 -1.12
C PHE A 257 -19.29 -3.63 -0.19
N SER A 258 -18.74 -3.88 0.99
CA SER A 258 -19.39 -4.58 2.09
C SER A 258 -18.92 -4.01 3.43
N THR A 259 -19.57 -4.38 4.52
CA THR A 259 -19.09 -4.10 5.87
C THR A 259 -18.49 -5.36 6.47
N VAL A 260 -17.42 -5.18 7.25
CA VAL A 260 -16.84 -6.23 8.08
C VAL A 260 -16.92 -5.76 9.51
N ASP A 261 -17.64 -6.49 10.34
CA ASP A 261 -17.64 -6.24 11.77
C ASP A 261 -16.30 -6.66 12.36
N LEU A 262 -15.73 -5.76 13.17
CA LEU A 262 -14.59 -6.07 14.02
C LEU A 262 -15.09 -6.53 15.38
N LEU A 263 -14.23 -7.24 16.11
CA LEU A 263 -14.57 -7.97 17.34
C LEU A 263 -15.27 -7.12 18.40
N PRO A 264 -16.54 -7.39 18.77
CA PRO A 264 -17.31 -6.58 19.71
C PRO A 264 -16.61 -6.40 21.06
N GLY A 265 -16.49 -5.16 21.54
CA GLY A 265 -16.00 -4.84 22.88
C GLY A 265 -14.56 -4.32 22.95
N PHE A 266 -13.87 -4.16 21.82
CA PHE A 266 -12.63 -3.40 21.73
C PHE A 266 -12.87 -2.08 21.03
N ASP A 267 -12.49 -0.99 21.69
CA ASP A 267 -12.42 0.34 21.10
C ASP A 267 -11.00 0.50 20.55
N PHE A 268 -10.88 0.48 19.22
CA PHE A 268 -9.60 0.62 18.54
C PHE A 268 -9.40 2.09 18.18
N ASP A 269 -8.28 2.68 18.60
CA ASP A 269 -7.90 4.02 18.17
C ASP A 269 -7.71 4.03 16.65
N MET A 270 -8.50 4.84 15.96
CA MET A 270 -8.49 4.97 14.51
C MET A 270 -7.12 5.41 13.96
N ASN A 271 -6.28 6.08 14.77
CA ASN A 271 -4.95 6.53 14.36
C ASN A 271 -3.89 5.43 14.43
N PHE A 272 -4.16 4.36 15.18
CA PHE A 272 -3.20 3.29 15.45
C PHE A 272 -3.81 1.93 15.17
N PHE A 273 -4.38 1.79 13.98
CA PHE A 273 -5.03 0.59 13.48
C PHE A 273 -4.45 0.19 12.13
N THR A 274 -4.10 -1.09 11.96
CA THR A 274 -3.81 -1.64 10.63
C THR A 274 -4.28 -3.07 10.49
N ILE A 275 -4.77 -3.41 9.30
CA ILE A 275 -5.21 -4.75 8.91
C ILE A 275 -4.13 -5.41 8.05
N VAL A 276 -3.87 -6.68 8.35
CA VAL A 276 -2.81 -7.49 7.75
C VAL A 276 -3.30 -8.90 7.43
N GLU A 277 -2.56 -9.62 6.61
CA GLU A 277 -2.86 -11.01 6.30
C GLU A 277 -2.28 -11.94 7.38
N ALA A 278 -3.13 -12.59 8.18
CA ALA A 278 -2.73 -13.49 9.28
C ALA A 278 -2.65 -14.97 8.89
N GLY A 279 -2.60 -15.27 7.58
CA GLY A 279 -2.71 -16.63 7.05
C GLY A 279 -4.09 -17.26 7.23
N GLU A 280 -4.32 -18.38 6.53
CA GLU A 280 -5.57 -19.16 6.59
C GLU A 280 -6.86 -18.35 6.32
N GLY A 281 -6.75 -17.24 5.57
CA GLY A 281 -7.88 -16.35 5.28
C GLY A 281 -8.36 -15.52 6.48
N ARG A 282 -7.55 -15.42 7.54
CA ARG A 282 -7.83 -14.58 8.72
C ARG A 282 -7.20 -13.21 8.56
N LEU A 283 -7.92 -12.18 8.99
CA LEU A 283 -7.37 -10.83 9.13
C LEU A 283 -6.60 -10.74 10.44
N GLY A 284 -5.36 -10.28 10.38
CA GLY A 284 -4.62 -9.82 11.54
C GLY A 284 -4.87 -8.33 11.74
N ILE A 285 -4.92 -7.88 12.98
CA ILE A 285 -5.11 -6.48 13.32
C ILE A 285 -4.04 -6.13 14.33
N PHE A 286 -3.28 -5.09 14.01
CA PHE A 286 -2.38 -4.47 14.96
C PHE A 286 -2.98 -3.17 15.48
N THR A 287 -2.94 -3.01 16.80
CA THR A 287 -3.40 -1.79 17.48
C THR A 287 -2.43 -1.38 18.57
N LEU A 288 -2.29 -0.08 18.83
CA LEU A 288 -1.68 0.38 20.07
C LEU A 288 -2.66 0.25 21.23
N THR A 289 -2.13 -0.02 22.42
CA THR A 289 -2.91 0.13 23.66
C THR A 289 -2.95 1.59 24.06
N ASN A 290 -4.00 2.00 24.78
CA ASN A 290 -4.24 3.39 25.25
C ASN A 290 -3.08 4.04 26.05
N ASN A 291 -2.01 3.31 26.36
CA ASN A 291 -0.81 3.83 27.01
C ASN A 291 0.38 3.97 26.04
N ASP A 292 0.18 3.78 24.73
CA ASP A 292 1.17 3.87 23.63
C ASP A 292 2.47 3.08 23.85
N THR A 293 2.43 2.05 24.70
CA THR A 293 3.62 1.32 25.18
C THR A 293 3.73 -0.09 24.63
N SER A 294 2.63 -0.63 24.08
CA SER A 294 2.61 -1.98 23.55
C SER A 294 1.73 -2.06 22.32
N LEU A 295 2.22 -2.75 21.30
CA LEU A 295 1.44 -3.20 20.17
C LEU A 295 0.69 -4.48 20.57
N CYS A 296 -0.61 -4.50 20.33
CA CYS A 296 -1.46 -5.67 20.46
C CYS A 296 -1.74 -6.23 19.07
N TYR A 297 -1.71 -7.56 18.98
CA TYR A 297 -2.09 -8.30 17.78
C TYR A 297 -3.33 -9.14 18.06
N CYS A 298 -4.34 -9.04 17.21
CA CYS A 298 -5.50 -9.93 17.23
C CYS A 298 -5.83 -10.44 15.84
N THR A 299 -6.54 -11.57 15.78
CA THR A 299 -6.97 -12.17 14.51
C THR A 299 -8.49 -12.28 14.46
N VAL A 300 -9.05 -12.05 13.27
CA VAL A 300 -10.49 -12.08 13.00
C VAL A 300 -10.75 -13.03 11.84
N ARG A 301 -11.70 -13.95 12.02
CA ARG A 301 -12.17 -14.85 10.95
C ARG A 301 -13.21 -14.15 10.10
N GLN A 302 -13.13 -14.30 8.78
CA GLN A 302 -14.05 -13.64 7.84
C GLN A 302 -15.40 -14.38 7.67
N ASN A 303 -15.57 -15.62 8.16
CA ASN A 303 -16.78 -16.39 7.94
C ASN A 303 -17.81 -16.22 9.07
N GLY A 304 -18.95 -15.62 8.72
CA GLY A 304 -20.17 -15.58 9.52
C GLY A 304 -20.78 -16.98 9.66
N GLY A 305 -20.40 -17.69 10.72
CA GLY A 305 -20.94 -19.00 11.04
C GLY A 305 -20.50 -19.44 12.43
N GLU A 306 -21.41 -19.25 13.38
CA GLU A 306 -21.32 -19.62 14.79
C GLU A 306 -20.20 -18.96 15.62
N ARG A 307 -20.69 -18.18 16.58
CA ARG A 307 -20.02 -17.58 17.74
C ARG A 307 -19.02 -18.53 18.40
N SER A 308 -17.79 -18.52 17.93
CA SER A 308 -16.62 -18.96 18.69
C SER A 308 -15.43 -18.11 18.29
N ASP A 309 -15.56 -16.79 18.46
CA ASP A 309 -14.46 -15.84 18.32
C ASP A 309 -13.56 -15.98 19.55
N GLN A 310 -12.73 -17.03 19.56
CA GLN A 310 -11.62 -17.10 20.49
C GLN A 310 -10.62 -16.02 20.10
N LEU A 311 -10.64 -14.93 20.87
CA LEU A 311 -9.53 -14.01 21.03
C LEU A 311 -8.31 -14.82 21.47
N ASN A 312 -7.42 -15.12 20.55
CA ASN A 312 -6.02 -15.23 20.90
C ASN A 312 -5.52 -13.79 20.93
N LEU A 313 -5.59 -13.16 22.11
CA LEU A 313 -4.84 -11.93 22.35
C LEU A 313 -3.37 -12.31 22.16
N GLY A 314 -2.87 -12.06 20.95
CA GLY A 314 -1.49 -12.32 20.59
C GLY A 314 -0.58 -11.48 21.46
N ASP A 315 0.66 -11.94 21.56
CA ASP A 315 1.69 -11.37 22.40
C ASP A 315 1.72 -9.84 22.34
N LYS A 316 1.79 -9.20 23.52
CA LYS A 316 2.04 -7.77 23.59
C LYS A 316 3.49 -7.52 23.22
N ILE A 317 3.71 -6.84 22.11
CA ILE A 317 5.06 -6.45 21.68
C ILE A 317 5.35 -5.09 22.32
N PRO A 318 6.29 -5.00 23.29
CA PRO A 318 6.65 -3.72 23.89
C PRO A 318 7.36 -2.86 22.84
N LEU A 319 6.93 -1.61 22.68
CA LEU A 319 7.61 -0.70 21.79
C LEU A 319 8.87 -0.12 22.45
N PRO A 320 9.97 0.07 21.70
CA PRO A 320 11.13 0.81 22.19
C PRO A 320 10.73 2.22 22.66
N ALA A 321 11.29 2.65 23.78
CA ALA A 321 11.02 3.97 24.35
C ALA A 321 11.34 5.09 23.33
N GLY A 322 10.35 5.93 23.00
CA GLY A 322 10.49 7.05 22.06
C GLY A 322 9.76 6.92 20.73
N LEU A 323 9.13 5.77 20.44
CA LEU A 323 8.26 5.59 19.26
C LEU A 323 6.81 6.06 19.48
N SER A 324 6.40 6.26 20.74
CA SER A 324 5.02 6.47 21.21
C SER A 324 4.34 7.78 20.78
N SER A 325 4.82 8.46 19.73
CA SER A 325 4.26 9.76 19.31
C SER A 325 4.42 10.06 17.83
N HIS A 326 4.85 9.10 16.99
CA HIS A 326 5.06 9.38 15.57
C HIS A 326 3.81 9.05 14.74
N PRO A 327 3.20 10.03 14.04
CA PRO A 327 2.10 9.77 13.08
C PRO A 327 2.49 8.85 11.91
N GLY A 328 3.79 8.52 11.77
CA GLY A 328 4.30 7.53 10.83
C GLY A 328 4.29 6.08 11.33
N LEU A 329 3.87 5.79 12.56
CA LEU A 329 3.76 4.41 13.08
C LEU A 329 2.73 3.57 12.30
N GLY A 330 1.62 4.19 11.85
CA GLY A 330 0.63 3.52 10.99
C GLY A 330 1.22 3.07 9.66
N LEU A 331 2.05 3.91 9.02
CA LEU A 331 2.81 3.58 7.81
C LEU A 331 3.87 2.50 8.06
N LEU A 332 4.51 2.51 9.23
CA LEU A 332 5.53 1.55 9.64
C LEU A 332 4.94 0.14 9.86
N LEU A 333 3.76 0.05 10.48
CA LEU A 333 3.06 -1.22 10.67
C LEU A 333 2.53 -1.79 9.34
N ARG A 334 2.07 -0.94 8.43
CA ARG A 334 1.63 -1.33 7.07
C ARG A 334 2.74 -1.93 6.22
N HIS A 335 3.96 -1.39 6.32
CA HIS A 335 5.12 -1.96 5.61
C HIS A 335 5.72 -3.19 6.32
N ALA A 336 5.74 -3.22 7.65
CA ALA A 336 6.28 -4.36 8.41
C ALA A 336 5.41 -5.62 8.28
N ALA A 337 4.10 -5.47 8.12
CA ALA A 337 3.19 -6.60 8.02
C ALA A 337 3.07 -7.23 6.62
N GLY A 338 3.69 -6.63 5.60
CA GLY A 338 3.92 -7.26 4.30
C GLY A 338 5.12 -8.21 4.29
N VAL A 339 5.88 -8.28 5.38
CA VAL A 339 6.86 -9.35 5.63
C VAL A 339 6.08 -10.44 6.35
N GLU A 340 5.83 -11.55 5.67
CA GLU A 340 5.21 -12.75 6.24
C GLU A 340 5.72 -12.97 7.66
N LEU A 341 4.80 -13.05 8.63
CA LEU A 341 5.06 -13.78 9.88
C LEU A 341 5.22 -15.24 9.46
N GLY A 342 6.42 -15.54 8.96
CA GLY A 342 6.89 -16.88 8.69
C GLY A 342 6.67 -17.70 9.94
N ASP A 343 6.03 -18.84 9.71
CA ASP A 343 5.63 -19.83 10.67
C ASP A 343 6.87 -20.41 11.38
N ASP A 344 7.45 -19.66 12.31
CA ASP A 344 8.44 -20.18 13.27
C ASP A 344 7.68 -20.83 14.44
N THR A 345 6.91 -21.87 14.10
CA THR A 345 6.52 -22.91 15.05
C THR A 345 7.02 -24.26 14.55
N GLY A 346 8.29 -24.58 14.81
CA GLY A 346 8.73 -25.97 14.66
C GLY A 346 10.23 -26.25 14.80
N VAL A 347 10.66 -26.34 16.06
CA VAL A 347 11.59 -27.33 16.69
C VAL A 347 12.79 -26.70 17.40
#